data_AF-A0A2W5DXG5-F1
#
_entry.id   AF-A0A2W5DXG5-F1
#
_cell.length_a   1.000
_cell.length_b   1.000
_cell.length_c   1.000
_cell.angle_alpha   90.00
_cell.angle_beta   90.00
_cell.angle_gamma   90.00
#
_symmetry.space_group_name_H-M   'P 1'
#
loop_
_entity.id
_entity.type
_entity.pdbx_description
1 polymer ?
#
loop_
_entity_poly.entity_id
_entity_poly.type
_entity_poly.pdbx_seq_one_letter_code
_entity_poly.pdbx_strand_id
1 'polypeptide(L)'
;MISKTPMLKPFVLATLTALAGTAQAGLTTYSSQASFLAAVTSPGVDTFTGLSITGSTPSPITRTAGSYSYTAAVSTTSFFGAGTTADPWLSTNTATDSITFNGFSGGVSAIGGLFFGSNISGLFAAGDVTLTVTDSLGATLTQTITGATTSSFLGFTSTGTITSLVLSSVQPASGFLWPTTDNLTLAIATPVPEAETYALLLSGLGVLGLVARRRRTS
;
A
#
# COMPACT_ATOMS: atom_id res chain seq x y z
N MET A 1 -51.45 -43.47 48.84
CA MET A 1 -50.58 -44.30 47.98
C MET A 1 -50.50 -43.62 46.62
N ILE A 2 -49.29 -43.40 46.08
CA ILE A 2 -48.98 -43.09 44.67
C ILE A 2 -49.34 -41.65 44.25
N SER A 3 -48.52 -40.78 43.65
CA SER A 3 -47.12 -40.75 43.22
C SER A 3 -46.78 -39.26 42.97
N LYS A 4 -45.64 -38.75 43.43
CA LYS A 4 -45.10 -37.46 42.99
C LYS A 4 -44.08 -37.75 41.89
N THR A 5 -44.41 -37.45 40.65
CA THR A 5 -43.49 -37.48 39.50
C THR A 5 -42.46 -36.35 39.60
N PRO A 6 -41.16 -36.61 39.38
CA PRO A 6 -40.14 -35.57 39.33
C PRO A 6 -39.92 -35.05 37.90
N MET A 7 -39.46 -33.79 37.84
CA MET A 7 -38.59 -33.14 36.85
C MET A 7 -38.70 -33.50 35.36
N LEU A 8 -38.80 -32.46 34.52
CA LEU A 8 -37.86 -32.22 33.42
C LEU A 8 -37.93 -30.73 33.00
N LYS A 9 -36.89 -29.95 33.28
CA LYS A 9 -36.70 -28.62 32.67
C LYS A 9 -35.96 -28.82 31.35
N PRO A 10 -36.45 -28.29 30.22
CA PRO A 10 -35.81 -28.52 28.92
C PRO A 10 -34.47 -27.77 28.84
N PHE A 11 -33.41 -28.52 28.50
CA PHE A 11 -32.12 -27.97 28.09
C PHE A 11 -32.31 -27.22 26.77
N VAL A 12 -32.12 -25.90 26.78
CA VAL A 12 -32.01 -25.10 25.55
C VAL A 12 -30.57 -25.20 25.05
N LEU A 13 -30.35 -25.94 23.96
CA LEU A 13 -29.09 -26.00 23.23
C LEU A 13 -29.06 -24.83 22.23
N ALA A 14 -28.39 -23.73 22.60
CA ALA A 14 -28.16 -22.63 21.68
C ALA A 14 -26.95 -22.96 20.78
N THR A 15 -27.22 -23.32 19.54
CA THR A 15 -26.21 -23.41 18.46
C THR A 15 -25.82 -22.00 18.02
N LEU A 16 -24.65 -21.54 18.46
CA LEU A 16 -24.04 -20.29 18.00
C LEU A 16 -23.27 -20.56 16.71
N THR A 17 -23.91 -20.38 15.55
CA THR A 17 -23.25 -20.40 14.24
C THR A 17 -22.41 -19.13 14.09
N ALA A 18 -21.09 -19.25 14.29
CA ALA A 18 -20.16 -18.19 13.96
C ALA A 18 -20.03 -18.11 12.43
N LEU A 19 -20.63 -17.08 11.83
CA LEU A 19 -20.32 -16.64 10.47
C LEU A 19 -18.89 -16.08 10.50
N ALA A 20 -17.89 -16.93 10.29
CA ALA A 20 -16.56 -16.48 9.94
C ALA A 20 -16.65 -15.94 8.51
N GLY A 21 -16.63 -14.62 8.37
CA GLY A 21 -16.38 -13.99 7.07
C GLY A 21 -15.01 -14.44 6.58
N THR A 22 -14.85 -14.63 5.27
CA THR A 22 -13.52 -14.86 4.69
C THR A 22 -12.75 -13.54 4.73
N ALA A 23 -11.68 -13.45 5.53
CA ALA A 23 -10.70 -12.39 5.39
C ALA A 23 -10.15 -12.38 3.95
N GLN A 24 -10.34 -11.26 3.24
CA GLN A 24 -9.61 -11.04 1.99
C GLN A 24 -8.27 -10.39 2.32
N ALA A 25 -7.23 -11.21 2.34
CA ALA A 25 -5.85 -10.78 2.20
C ALA A 25 -5.74 -9.89 0.93
N GLY A 26 -5.24 -8.65 1.06
CA GLY A 26 -5.26 -7.69 -0.03
C GLY A 26 -4.35 -6.47 0.17
N LEU A 27 -4.45 -5.52 -0.75
CA LEU A 27 -3.67 -4.28 -0.75
C LEU A 27 -4.15 -3.32 0.36
N THR A 28 -3.22 -2.81 1.17
CA THR A 28 -3.50 -1.80 2.21
C THR A 28 -2.79 -0.49 1.87
N THR A 29 -3.49 0.64 2.01
CA THR A 29 -2.95 1.98 1.72
C THR A 29 -2.49 2.70 2.99
N TYR A 30 -1.40 3.46 2.87
CA TYR A 30 -0.83 4.32 3.91
C TYR A 30 -0.64 5.73 3.36
N SER A 31 -1.25 6.73 4.00
CA SER A 31 -1.11 8.15 3.63
C SER A 31 -0.04 8.89 4.44
N SER A 32 0.68 8.19 5.31
CA SER A 32 1.82 8.76 6.04
C SER A 32 3.01 7.82 6.04
N GLN A 33 4.20 8.39 5.85
CA GLN A 33 5.45 7.63 5.81
C GLN A 33 5.68 6.89 7.13
N ALA A 34 5.38 7.53 8.27
CA ALA A 34 5.54 6.90 9.58
C ALA A 34 4.69 5.62 9.74
N SER A 35 3.42 5.67 9.31
CA SER A 35 2.54 4.49 9.37
C SER A 35 2.97 3.38 8.41
N PHE A 36 3.45 3.75 7.21
CA PHE A 36 4.01 2.80 6.26
C PHE A 36 5.27 2.13 6.81
N LEU A 37 6.21 2.91 7.35
CA LEU A 37 7.45 2.37 7.92
C LEU A 37 7.20 1.46 9.13
N ALA A 38 6.13 1.69 9.89
CA ALA A 38 5.71 0.79 10.97
C ALA A 38 5.13 -0.54 10.46
N ALA A 39 4.68 -0.61 9.21
CA ALA A 39 4.05 -1.78 8.60
C ALA A 39 5.00 -2.57 7.68
N VAL A 40 6.28 -2.23 7.64
CA VAL A 40 7.26 -2.87 6.75
C VAL A 40 8.56 -3.19 7.47
N THR A 41 9.36 -4.04 6.84
CA THR A 41 10.72 -4.38 7.25
C THR A 41 11.70 -4.12 6.11
N SER A 42 12.94 -3.81 6.48
CA SER A 42 14.05 -3.58 5.54
C SER A 42 13.72 -2.55 4.45
N PRO A 43 13.28 -1.32 4.79
CA PRO A 43 13.01 -0.31 3.77
C PRO A 43 14.31 0.11 3.06
N GLY A 44 14.26 0.14 1.74
CA GLY A 44 15.26 0.77 0.88
C GLY A 44 14.66 1.97 0.17
N VAL A 45 15.41 3.06 0.06
CA VAL A 45 14.95 4.31 -0.57
C VAL A 45 15.82 4.63 -1.78
N ASP A 46 15.20 5.04 -2.87
CA ASP A 46 15.84 5.67 -4.03
C ASP A 46 15.49 7.16 -4.04
N THR A 47 16.49 7.99 -3.82
CA THR A 47 16.39 9.45 -3.86
C THR A 47 16.64 10.01 -5.26
N PHE A 48 16.68 9.13 -6.27
CA PHE A 48 16.93 9.47 -7.67
C PHE A 48 18.26 10.20 -7.95
N THR A 49 19.19 10.16 -7.00
CA THR A 49 20.53 10.74 -7.14
C THR A 49 21.16 10.31 -8.46
N GLY A 50 21.75 11.29 -9.16
CA GLY A 50 22.42 11.10 -10.45
C GLY A 50 21.50 11.25 -11.69
N LEU A 51 20.20 11.47 -11.54
CA LEU A 51 19.36 11.88 -12.67
C LEU A 51 19.76 13.27 -13.19
N SER A 52 19.76 13.41 -14.51
CA SER A 52 19.96 14.71 -15.15
C SER A 52 18.70 15.55 -15.02
N ILE A 53 18.84 16.78 -14.51
CA ILE A 53 17.76 17.78 -14.45
C ILE A 53 17.80 18.80 -15.59
N THR A 54 18.77 18.67 -16.50
CA THR A 54 18.98 19.59 -17.64
C THR A 54 18.78 18.91 -18.99
N GLY A 55 18.47 17.62 -19.01
CA GLY A 55 18.24 16.84 -20.22
C GLY A 55 17.35 15.63 -19.97
N SER A 56 16.89 15.01 -21.05
CA SER A 56 16.08 13.80 -20.96
C SER A 56 16.91 12.58 -20.59
N THR A 57 16.29 11.65 -19.88
CA THR A 57 16.85 10.33 -19.56
C THR A 57 16.06 9.26 -20.32
N PRO A 58 16.70 8.36 -21.09
CA PRO A 58 16.00 7.31 -21.83
C PRO A 58 15.11 6.43 -20.95
N SER A 59 14.08 5.82 -21.54
CA SER A 59 13.22 4.84 -20.88
C SER A 59 13.31 3.49 -21.60
N PRO A 60 13.31 2.35 -20.88
CA PRO A 60 13.26 2.24 -19.42
C PRO A 60 14.62 2.48 -18.74
N ILE A 61 14.61 2.72 -17.43
CA ILE A 61 15.79 2.74 -16.57
C ILE A 61 15.71 1.67 -15.50
N THR A 62 16.86 1.07 -15.16
CA THR A 62 16.99 0.21 -13.98
C THR A 62 17.60 1.02 -12.84
N ARG A 63 17.02 0.91 -11.65
CA ARG A 63 17.45 1.63 -10.46
C ARG A 63 17.39 0.73 -9.23
N THR A 64 17.88 1.25 -8.11
CA THR A 64 17.91 0.55 -6.83
C THR A 64 17.39 1.42 -5.70
N ALA A 65 16.55 0.85 -4.85
CA ALA A 65 16.15 1.43 -3.58
C ALA A 65 16.72 0.54 -2.46
N GLY A 66 17.84 0.94 -1.84
CA GLY A 66 18.58 0.08 -0.93
C GLY A 66 19.02 -1.25 -1.59
N SER A 67 18.61 -2.39 -1.03
CA SER A 67 18.91 -3.73 -1.55
C SER A 67 17.97 -4.21 -2.66
N TYR A 68 16.93 -3.45 -2.99
CA TYR A 68 15.96 -3.82 -4.04
C TYR A 68 16.33 -3.14 -5.35
N SER A 69 16.23 -3.88 -6.45
CA SER A 69 16.29 -3.33 -7.81
C SER A 69 14.89 -3.27 -8.40
N TYR A 70 14.68 -2.32 -9.31
CA TYR A 70 13.43 -2.15 -10.04
C TYR A 70 13.69 -1.50 -11.39
N THR A 71 12.69 -1.56 -12.26
CA THR A 71 12.64 -0.85 -13.54
C THR A 71 11.61 0.25 -13.46
N ALA A 72 11.95 1.45 -13.93
CA ALA A 72 10.99 2.51 -14.22
C ALA A 72 10.89 2.68 -15.73
N ALA A 73 9.68 2.73 -16.25
CA ALA A 73 9.39 3.00 -17.66
C ALA A 73 8.35 4.11 -17.80
N VAL A 74 8.52 5.00 -18.79
CA VAL A 74 7.43 5.88 -19.25
C VAL A 74 6.63 5.23 -20.37
N SER A 75 5.37 5.63 -20.53
CA SER A 75 4.47 5.09 -21.54
C SER A 75 4.87 5.37 -22.99
N THR A 76 5.52 6.50 -23.30
CA THR A 76 5.82 6.86 -24.70
C THR A 76 7.26 7.32 -24.96
N THR A 77 7.77 8.30 -24.21
CA THR A 77 8.99 9.03 -24.61
C THR A 77 10.21 8.72 -23.75
N SER A 78 10.47 9.56 -22.76
CA SER A 78 11.63 9.54 -21.90
C SER A 78 11.29 10.14 -20.54
N PHE A 79 12.19 9.97 -19.58
CA PHE A 79 12.13 10.69 -18.31
C PHE A 79 12.74 12.10 -18.44
N PHE A 80 12.43 12.93 -17.46
CA PHE A 80 13.08 14.19 -17.16
C PHE A 80 13.36 14.24 -15.65
N GLY A 81 14.57 14.67 -15.26
CA GLY A 81 14.86 14.92 -13.84
C GLY A 81 14.22 16.24 -13.40
N ALA A 82 13.24 16.18 -12.52
CA ALA A 82 12.66 17.36 -11.87
C ALA A 82 13.45 17.73 -10.59
N GLY A 83 13.05 18.78 -9.89
CA GLY A 83 13.67 19.19 -8.63
C GLY A 83 14.96 19.99 -8.82
N THR A 84 16.02 19.62 -8.10
CA THR A 84 17.32 20.30 -8.15
C THR A 84 18.46 19.31 -8.41
N THR A 85 19.66 19.79 -8.74
CA THR A 85 20.82 18.89 -8.87
C THR A 85 21.19 18.18 -7.56
N ALA A 86 20.88 18.80 -6.41
CA ALA A 86 21.17 18.23 -5.10
C ALA A 86 20.07 17.26 -4.63
N ASP A 87 18.86 17.42 -5.17
CA ASP A 87 17.66 16.64 -4.86
C ASP A 87 16.85 16.47 -6.15
N PRO A 88 17.28 15.57 -7.05
CA PRO A 88 16.59 15.32 -8.29
C PRO A 88 15.38 14.42 -8.06
N TRP A 89 14.27 14.69 -8.75
CA TRP A 89 13.06 13.88 -8.70
C TRP A 89 12.86 13.19 -10.05
N LEU A 90 12.19 12.04 -10.05
CA LEU A 90 11.84 11.35 -11.29
C LEU A 90 10.52 11.90 -11.83
N SER A 91 10.55 12.48 -13.04
CA SER A 91 9.35 12.90 -13.76
C SER A 91 9.37 12.42 -15.21
N THR A 92 8.24 12.54 -15.90
CA THR A 92 8.15 12.26 -17.34
C THR A 92 8.63 13.45 -18.15
N ASN A 93 9.01 13.23 -19.40
CA ASN A 93 9.27 14.34 -20.33
C ASN A 93 7.96 14.87 -20.96
N THR A 94 6.91 14.05 -20.98
CA THR A 94 5.58 14.39 -21.53
C THR A 94 4.53 14.36 -20.43
N ALA A 95 3.75 15.43 -20.26
CA ALA A 95 2.81 15.59 -19.13
C ALA A 95 1.75 14.49 -19.04
N THR A 96 1.31 13.98 -20.19
CA THR A 96 0.28 12.93 -20.29
C THR A 96 0.84 11.52 -20.20
N ASP A 97 2.16 11.34 -20.09
CA ASP A 97 2.75 10.03 -19.82
C ASP A 97 2.49 9.60 -18.38
N SER A 98 2.56 8.29 -18.14
CA SER A 98 2.65 7.71 -16.81
C SER A 98 4.05 7.15 -16.55
N ILE A 99 4.41 7.01 -15.27
CA ILE A 99 5.60 6.27 -14.83
C ILE A 99 5.13 4.91 -14.32
N THR A 100 5.65 3.83 -14.89
CA THR A 100 5.43 2.47 -14.41
C THR A 100 6.68 1.97 -13.71
N PHE A 101 6.56 1.64 -12.44
CA PHE A 101 7.57 0.92 -11.66
C PHE A 101 7.23 -0.57 -11.66
N ASN A 102 8.15 -1.42 -12.07
CA ASN A 102 7.98 -2.88 -12.11
C ASN A 102 9.32 -3.61 -12.04
N GLY A 103 9.31 -4.93 -12.28
CA GLY A 103 10.54 -5.73 -12.32
C GLY A 103 11.28 -5.75 -10.98
N PHE A 104 10.52 -5.72 -9.87
CA PHE A 104 11.07 -5.65 -8.53
C PHE A 104 11.84 -6.92 -8.16
N SER A 105 13.02 -6.78 -7.55
CA SER A 105 13.78 -7.90 -6.97
C SER A 105 13.58 -7.99 -5.46
N GLY A 106 14.00 -9.10 -4.85
CA GLY A 106 14.04 -9.22 -3.39
C GLY A 106 12.68 -9.42 -2.72
N GLY A 107 11.62 -9.74 -3.48
CA GLY A 107 10.31 -10.09 -2.92
C GLY A 107 9.50 -8.90 -2.41
N VAL A 108 9.71 -7.70 -2.98
CA VAL A 108 8.99 -6.47 -2.62
C VAL A 108 7.49 -6.74 -2.48
N SER A 109 6.98 -6.56 -1.27
CA SER A 109 5.54 -6.64 -0.93
C SER A 109 5.03 -5.32 -0.38
N ALA A 110 5.88 -4.28 -0.35
CA ALA A 110 5.49 -2.94 0.01
C ALA A 110 6.23 -1.90 -0.84
N ILE A 111 5.50 -0.89 -1.32
CA ILE A 111 6.03 0.22 -2.12
C ILE A 111 5.39 1.53 -1.68
N GLY A 112 6.17 2.60 -1.58
CA GLY A 112 5.66 3.93 -1.27
C GLY A 112 6.63 5.02 -1.69
N GLY A 113 6.29 6.27 -1.45
CA GLY A 113 7.12 7.41 -1.83
C GLY A 113 6.39 8.73 -1.69
N LEU A 114 7.07 9.80 -2.08
CA LEU A 114 6.49 11.12 -2.24
C LEU A 114 6.01 11.24 -3.69
N PHE A 115 4.77 11.68 -3.88
CA PHE A 115 4.12 11.73 -5.19
C PHE A 115 3.40 13.05 -5.37
N PHE A 116 3.71 13.76 -6.45
CA PHE A 116 3.22 15.11 -6.71
C PHE A 116 3.40 15.49 -8.19
N GLY A 117 3.03 16.72 -8.54
CA GLY A 117 3.20 17.26 -9.89
C GLY A 117 4.43 18.15 -10.04
N SER A 118 4.99 18.18 -11.24
CA SER A 118 5.94 19.22 -11.67
C SER A 118 5.42 19.94 -12.92
N ASN A 119 6.06 21.06 -13.27
CA ASN A 119 5.78 21.83 -14.47
C ASN A 119 6.82 21.57 -15.58
N ILE A 120 6.67 22.26 -16.70
CA ILE A 120 7.55 22.16 -17.88
C ILE A 120 9.05 22.40 -17.57
N SER A 121 9.35 23.13 -16.50
CA SER A 121 10.73 23.43 -16.06
C SER A 121 11.24 22.43 -15.01
N GLY A 122 10.50 21.36 -14.71
CA GLY A 122 10.82 20.40 -13.66
C GLY A 122 10.68 20.97 -12.24
N LEU A 123 10.07 22.14 -12.06
CA LEU A 123 9.80 22.71 -10.74
C LEU A 123 8.49 22.16 -10.19
N PHE A 124 8.37 22.12 -8.87
CA PHE A 124 7.13 21.71 -8.20
C PHE A 124 5.91 22.49 -8.73
N ALA A 125 4.82 21.76 -8.97
CA ALA A 125 3.50 22.31 -9.26
C ALA A 125 2.45 21.51 -8.50
N ALA A 126 1.62 22.20 -7.72
CA ALA A 126 0.53 21.56 -7.01
C ALA A 126 -0.52 21.02 -7.99
N GLY A 127 -1.08 19.87 -7.69
CA GLY A 127 -2.13 19.25 -8.49
C GLY A 127 -2.38 17.81 -8.06
N ASP A 128 -3.26 17.14 -8.80
CA ASP A 128 -3.70 15.80 -8.42
C ASP A 128 -2.87 14.74 -9.15
N VAL A 129 -2.48 13.69 -8.43
CA VAL A 129 -1.80 12.53 -9.00
C VAL A 129 -2.52 11.24 -8.62
N THR A 130 -2.53 10.28 -9.54
CA THR A 130 -3.20 8.99 -9.39
C THR A 130 -2.18 7.88 -9.47
N LEU A 131 -2.26 6.97 -8.50
CA LEU A 131 -1.42 5.79 -8.38
C LEU A 131 -2.27 4.54 -8.49
N THR A 132 -1.84 3.59 -9.30
CA THR A 132 -2.45 2.25 -9.40
C THR A 132 -1.39 1.20 -9.08
N VAL A 133 -1.63 0.42 -8.04
CA VAL A 133 -0.76 -0.68 -7.62
C VAL A 133 -1.41 -2.02 -7.93
N THR A 134 -0.61 -2.98 -8.38
CA THR A 134 -1.02 -4.36 -8.64
C THR A 134 -0.05 -5.32 -7.98
N ASP A 135 -0.58 -6.41 -7.42
CA ASP A 135 0.21 -7.49 -6.82
C ASP A 135 0.14 -8.81 -7.60
N SER A 136 0.95 -9.77 -7.17
CA SER A 136 1.08 -11.10 -7.76
C SER A 136 -0.15 -11.99 -7.57
N LEU A 137 -1.08 -11.61 -6.69
CA LEU A 137 -2.35 -12.30 -6.46
C LEU A 137 -3.46 -11.75 -7.37
N GLY A 138 -3.16 -10.71 -8.16
CA GLY A 138 -4.08 -10.05 -9.07
C GLY A 138 -4.90 -8.93 -8.42
N ALA A 139 -4.65 -8.59 -7.15
CA ALA A 139 -5.32 -7.45 -6.54
C ALA A 139 -4.79 -6.17 -7.18
N THR A 140 -5.70 -5.23 -7.47
CA THR A 140 -5.36 -3.90 -7.99
C THR A 140 -6.08 -2.84 -7.19
N LEU A 141 -5.37 -1.78 -6.81
CA LEU A 141 -5.92 -0.65 -6.05
C LEU A 141 -5.47 0.67 -6.69
N THR A 142 -6.41 1.59 -6.87
CA THR A 142 -6.14 2.93 -7.41
C THR A 142 -6.45 3.97 -6.35
N GLN A 143 -5.53 4.90 -6.13
CA GLN A 143 -5.66 6.00 -5.18
C GLN A 143 -5.20 7.32 -5.80
N THR A 144 -5.97 8.38 -5.56
CA THR A 144 -5.64 9.74 -5.99
C THR A 144 -5.26 10.58 -4.78
N ILE A 145 -4.15 11.31 -4.89
CA ILE A 145 -3.76 12.36 -3.96
C ILE A 145 -4.27 13.68 -4.53
N THR A 146 -5.26 14.28 -3.88
CA THR A 146 -5.77 15.61 -4.26
C THR A 146 -4.87 16.70 -3.71
N GLY A 147 -4.51 17.68 -4.54
CA GLY A 147 -3.68 18.82 -4.15
C GLY A 147 -2.31 18.41 -3.64
N ALA A 148 -1.68 17.43 -4.29
CA ALA A 148 -0.42 16.85 -3.88
C ALA A 148 0.70 17.90 -3.79
N THR A 149 1.50 17.82 -2.73
CA THR A 149 2.67 18.65 -2.46
C THR A 149 3.93 17.79 -2.44
N THR A 150 5.10 18.41 -2.39
CA THR A 150 6.38 17.68 -2.26
C THR A 150 6.49 16.84 -0.98
N SER A 151 5.58 17.00 -0.01
CA SER A 151 5.50 16.18 1.21
C SER A 151 4.35 15.15 1.19
N SER A 152 3.58 15.06 0.10
CA SER A 152 2.49 14.11 -0.03
C SER A 152 3.00 12.68 -0.18
N PHE A 153 2.88 11.91 0.90
CA PHE A 153 3.24 10.50 0.92
C PHE A 153 2.06 9.60 0.55
N LEU A 154 2.35 8.56 -0.22
CA LEU A 154 1.44 7.41 -0.37
C LEU A 154 2.27 6.12 -0.38
N GLY A 155 1.73 5.08 0.24
CA GLY A 155 2.35 3.76 0.25
C GLY A 155 1.33 2.65 0.27
N PHE A 156 1.76 1.47 -0.15
CA PHE A 156 0.95 0.28 -0.28
C PHE A 156 1.70 -0.92 0.28
N THR A 157 1.01 -1.77 1.02
CA THR A 157 1.48 -3.12 1.36
C THR A 157 0.55 -4.15 0.72
N SER A 158 1.08 -5.32 0.40
CA SER A 158 0.32 -6.47 -0.10
C SER A 158 0.68 -7.72 0.71
N THR A 159 -0.25 -8.66 0.75
CA THR A 159 -0.02 -10.03 1.21
C THR A 159 0.70 -10.89 0.17
N GLY A 160 0.73 -10.46 -1.10
CA GLY A 160 1.60 -10.95 -2.17
C GLY A 160 2.77 -10.01 -2.46
N THR A 161 3.54 -10.31 -3.50
CA THR A 161 4.57 -9.38 -3.98
C THR A 161 3.95 -8.34 -4.90
N ILE A 162 4.38 -7.08 -4.79
CA ILE A 162 3.99 -6.02 -5.72
C ILE A 162 4.60 -6.31 -7.09
N THR A 163 3.79 -6.27 -8.14
CA THR A 163 4.24 -6.48 -9.52
C THR A 163 4.39 -5.18 -10.28
N SER A 164 3.53 -4.19 -9.98
CA SER A 164 3.61 -2.87 -10.61
C SER A 164 3.03 -1.76 -9.74
N LEU A 165 3.58 -0.56 -9.88
CA LEU A 165 2.98 0.70 -9.47
C LEU A 165 3.00 1.67 -10.66
N VAL A 166 1.85 2.21 -11.03
CA VAL A 166 1.73 3.19 -12.11
C VAL A 166 1.36 4.54 -11.51
N LEU A 167 2.13 5.58 -11.80
CA LEU A 167 1.90 6.97 -11.41
C LEU A 167 1.50 7.79 -12.63
N SER A 168 0.43 8.58 -12.51
CA SER A 168 -0.03 9.52 -13.54
C SER A 168 -0.51 10.82 -12.92
N SER A 169 -0.50 11.91 -13.70
CA SER A 169 -1.10 13.17 -13.29
C SER A 169 -2.53 13.28 -13.79
N VAL A 170 -3.40 13.82 -12.96
CA VAL A 170 -4.71 14.30 -13.41
C VAL A 170 -4.48 15.66 -14.06
N GLN A 171 -4.66 15.73 -15.38
CA GLN A 171 -4.38 16.97 -16.10
C GLN A 171 -5.35 18.08 -15.67
N PRO A 172 -4.85 19.28 -15.34
CA PRO A 172 -5.69 20.42 -15.02
C PRO A 172 -6.47 20.89 -16.25
N ALA A 173 -7.58 21.61 -16.03
CA ALA A 173 -8.38 22.17 -17.12
C ALA A 173 -7.61 23.16 -18.02
N SER A 174 -6.55 23.76 -17.48
CA SER A 174 -5.64 24.64 -18.21
C SER A 174 -4.19 24.37 -17.79
N GLY A 175 -3.29 24.34 -18.76
CA GLY A 175 -1.88 24.01 -18.53
C GLY A 175 -1.65 22.50 -18.51
N PHE A 176 -0.50 22.10 -17.97
CA PHE A 176 -0.05 20.71 -17.94
C PHE A 176 0.59 20.42 -16.59
N LEU A 177 0.44 19.17 -16.14
CA LEU A 177 1.05 18.66 -14.92
C LEU A 177 1.79 17.37 -15.25
N TRP A 178 3.06 17.28 -14.85
CA TRP A 178 3.87 16.09 -15.06
C TRP A 178 3.89 15.24 -13.79
N PRO A 179 3.60 13.93 -13.88
CA PRO A 179 3.69 13.06 -12.71
C PRO A 179 5.13 13.01 -12.24
N THR A 180 5.31 13.19 -10.94
CA THR A 180 6.62 13.29 -10.32
C THR A 180 6.64 12.47 -9.05
N THR A 181 7.76 11.78 -8.82
CA THR A 181 8.00 11.07 -7.57
C THR A 181 9.37 11.39 -7.03
N ASP A 182 9.46 11.36 -5.71
CA ASP A 182 10.70 11.44 -4.97
C ASP A 182 10.71 10.40 -3.83
N ASN A 183 11.90 10.02 -3.37
CA ASN A 183 12.13 9.11 -2.26
C ASN A 183 11.32 7.79 -2.37
N LEU A 184 11.39 7.13 -3.53
CA LEU A 184 10.71 5.87 -3.75
C LEU A 184 11.25 4.81 -2.78
N THR A 185 10.36 4.29 -1.95
CA THR A 185 10.67 3.32 -0.90
C THR A 185 10.14 1.95 -1.27
N LEU A 186 11.02 0.95 -1.28
CA LEU A 186 10.69 -0.46 -1.48
C LEU A 186 10.97 -1.23 -0.19
N ALA A 187 10.09 -2.16 0.17
CA ALA A 187 10.22 -2.92 1.41
C ALA A 187 9.45 -4.25 1.37
N ILE A 188 9.53 -4.98 2.48
CA ILE A 188 8.73 -6.19 2.73
C ILE A 188 7.65 -5.86 3.75
N ALA A 189 6.39 -6.13 3.42
CA ALA A 189 5.27 -5.95 4.35
C ALA A 189 5.46 -6.86 5.58
N THR A 190 5.25 -6.32 6.78
CA THR A 190 5.15 -7.17 7.96
C THR A 190 3.78 -7.85 7.97
N PRO A 191 3.69 -9.17 8.23
CA PRO A 191 2.41 -9.80 8.46
C PRO A 191 1.76 -9.14 9.68
N VAL A 192 0.67 -8.38 9.47
CA VAL A 192 -0.12 -7.82 10.56
C VAL A 192 -1.13 -8.88 10.99
N PRO A 193 -1.17 -9.30 12.27
CA PRO A 193 -2.21 -10.18 12.77
C PRO A 193 -3.57 -9.53 12.51
N GLU A 194 -4.38 -10.17 11.68
CA GLU A 194 -5.65 -9.59 11.25
C GLU A 194 -6.61 -9.42 12.44
N ALA A 195 -7.56 -8.48 12.33
CA ALA A 195 -8.60 -8.25 13.34
C ALA A 195 -9.34 -9.54 13.73
N GLU A 196 -9.45 -10.49 12.78
CA GLU A 196 -10.02 -11.81 13.02
C GLU A 196 -9.18 -12.69 13.95
N THR A 197 -7.86 -12.56 13.95
CA THR A 197 -6.99 -13.26 14.93
C THR A 197 -7.34 -12.80 16.34
N TYR A 198 -7.58 -11.51 16.52
CA TYR A 198 -8.03 -10.96 17.80
C TYR A 198 -9.47 -11.36 18.12
N ALA A 199 -10.37 -11.41 17.14
CA ALA A 199 -11.74 -11.88 17.32
C ALA A 199 -11.80 -13.37 17.70
N LEU A 200 -10.96 -14.22 17.09
CA LEU A 200 -10.81 -15.64 17.41
C LEU A 200 -10.19 -15.83 18.80
N LEU A 201 -9.19 -15.03 19.16
CA LEU A 201 -8.63 -15.04 20.51
C LEU A 201 -9.67 -14.63 21.56
N LEU A 202 -10.40 -13.53 21.33
CA LEU A 202 -11.44 -13.05 22.23
C LEU A 202 -12.62 -14.01 22.33
N SER A 203 -13.04 -14.62 21.21
CA SER A 203 -14.09 -15.64 21.23
C SER A 203 -13.63 -16.91 21.95
N GLY A 204 -12.40 -17.37 21.74
CA GLY A 204 -11.80 -18.47 22.49
C GLY A 204 -11.79 -18.21 24.00
N LEU A 205 -11.35 -17.01 24.42
CA LEU A 205 -11.38 -16.59 25.83
C LEU A 205 -12.81 -16.48 26.38
N GLY A 206 -13.76 -16.00 25.57
CA GLY A 206 -15.18 -15.94 25.92
C GLY A 206 -15.77 -17.33 26.20
N VAL A 207 -15.47 -18.32 25.35
CA VAL A 207 -15.92 -19.71 25.53
C VAL A 207 -15.31 -20.31 26.81
N LEU A 208 -14.01 -20.13 27.04
CA LEU A 208 -13.34 -20.64 28.24
C LEU A 208 -13.91 -20.01 29.52
N GLY A 209 -14.20 -18.70 29.50
CA GLY A 209 -14.87 -18.01 30.61
C GLY A 209 -16.26 -18.57 30.92
N LEU A 210 -17.07 -18.86 29.90
CA LEU A 210 -18.39 -19.48 30.06
C LEU A 210 -18.30 -20.90 30.64
N VAL A 211 -17.35 -21.72 30.20
CA VAL A 211 -17.13 -23.07 30.73
C VAL A 211 -16.68 -23.03 32.18
N ALA A 212 -15.75 -22.14 32.53
CA ALA A 212 -15.28 -21.96 33.91
C ALA A 212 -16.41 -21.50 34.84
N ARG A 213 -17.29 -20.60 34.37
CA ARG A 213 -18.47 -20.16 35.13
C ARG A 213 -19.43 -21.32 35.43
N ARG A 214 -19.72 -22.15 34.42
CA ARG A 214 -20.64 -23.30 34.57
C ARG A 214 -20.15 -24.30 35.62
N ARG A 215 -18.84 -24.54 35.69
CA ARG A 215 -18.22 -25.45 36.67
C ARG A 215 -18.27 -24.95 38.12
N ARG A 216 -18.50 -23.66 38.36
CA ARG A 216 -18.64 -23.11 39.72
C ARG A 216 -20.08 -23.10 40.24
N THR A 217 -21.05 -23.25 39.34
CA THR A 217 -22.49 -23.26 39.66
C THR A 217 -23.08 -24.67 39.71
N SER A 218 -22.25 -25.71 39.62
CA SER A 218 -22.57 -27.12 39.85
C SER A 218 -21.73 -27.62 41.02
#